data_AF-X1QIH4-F1
#
_entry.id   AF-X1QIH4-F1
#
_cell.length_a   1.000
_cell.length_b   1.000
_cell.length_c   1.000
_cell.angle_alpha   90.00
_cell.angle_beta   90.00
_cell.angle_gamma   90.00
#
_symmetry.space_group_name_H-M   'P 1'
#
loop_
_entity.id
_entity.type
_entity.pdbx_description
1 polymer ?
#
loop_
_entity_poly.entity_id
_entity_poly.type
_entity_poly.pdbx_seq_one_letter_code
_entity_poly.pdbx_strand_id
1 'polypeptide(L)'
;RMDEKSIKHNAAVHILDDKIVEIDDYSMLKKKYPKAIVKGDGKQLVMPGLIDGHSHGEGLTTFQRGVSYDFLENYLMDWPKGIVLEPELNAIMVAIRHLQNGCTTLHHNNSGNELDPEFVGKLLSGYKKVGIRVAYSSGVRDLNILTYDDVEFYKILPTELQKLIKPIIFNNKIAFTEEYFKHFEYLYDKYNDDNRKIIFGPLWVQGSSNEFLQKVKSKADKLGKIPIHIHTLQTPIQKAFGLEKYGK
;
A
#
# COMPACT_ATOMS: atom_id res chain seq x y z
N ARG A 1 5.11 -12.53 -24.47
CA ARG A 1 6.10 -13.56 -24.88
C ARG A 1 7.46 -13.00 -24.50
N MET A 2 8.16 -13.60 -23.53
CA MET A 2 9.56 -13.23 -23.27
C MET A 2 10.38 -13.64 -24.49
N ASP A 3 11.08 -12.69 -25.09
CA ASP A 3 11.99 -12.96 -26.21
C ASP A 3 13.15 -13.83 -25.68
N GLU A 4 13.59 -14.86 -26.41
CA GLU A 4 14.67 -15.77 -25.98
C GLU A 4 15.98 -15.01 -25.65
N LYS A 5 16.14 -13.79 -26.17
CA LYS A 5 17.22 -12.86 -25.84
C LYS A 5 17.25 -12.36 -24.39
N SER A 6 16.19 -12.57 -23.61
CA SER A 6 16.06 -12.06 -22.23
C SER A 6 16.69 -12.97 -21.16
N ILE A 7 16.96 -14.24 -21.49
CA ILE A 7 17.57 -15.21 -20.57
C ILE A 7 19.05 -15.33 -20.90
N LYS A 8 19.92 -15.04 -19.91
CA LYS A 8 21.37 -15.21 -20.04
C LYS A 8 21.79 -16.47 -19.30
N HIS A 9 22.39 -17.42 -20.02
CA HIS A 9 22.98 -18.63 -19.44
C HIS A 9 24.42 -18.37 -19.01
N ASN A 10 24.88 -19.05 -17.95
CA ASN A 10 26.23 -18.91 -17.38
C ASN A 10 26.64 -17.46 -17.02
N ALA A 11 25.66 -16.58 -16.87
CA ALA A 11 25.88 -15.19 -16.52
C ALA A 11 25.96 -14.98 -15.01
N ALA A 12 26.58 -13.89 -14.61
CA ALA A 12 26.58 -13.37 -13.26
C ALA A 12 26.24 -11.88 -13.24
N VAL A 13 25.79 -11.42 -12.08
CA VAL A 13 25.49 -10.01 -11.82
C VAL A 13 26.55 -9.49 -10.84
N HIS A 14 27.35 -8.52 -11.28
CA HIS A 14 28.29 -7.85 -10.38
C HIS A 14 27.56 -6.68 -9.69
N ILE A 15 27.57 -6.74 -8.36
CA ILE A 15 26.97 -5.74 -7.48
C ILE A 15 28.10 -5.04 -6.73
N LEU A 16 28.08 -3.71 -6.73
CA LEU A 16 28.90 -2.86 -5.88
C LEU A 16 27.96 -2.04 -5.01
N ASP A 17 28.12 -2.14 -3.69
CA ASP A 17 27.21 -1.60 -2.70
C ASP A 17 25.76 -2.07 -2.93
N ASP A 18 24.88 -1.18 -3.38
CA ASP A 18 23.45 -1.43 -3.65
C ASP A 18 23.10 -1.39 -5.15
N LYS A 19 24.09 -1.33 -6.04
CA LYS A 19 23.88 -1.16 -7.48
C LYS A 19 24.44 -2.33 -8.29
N ILE A 20 23.65 -2.71 -9.28
CA ILE A 20 24.13 -3.57 -10.37
C ILE A 20 25.04 -2.71 -11.25
N VAL A 21 26.32 -3.06 -11.31
CA VAL A 21 27.32 -2.33 -12.12
C VAL A 21 27.62 -3.03 -13.43
N GLU A 22 27.44 -4.35 -13.51
CA GLU A 22 27.68 -5.13 -14.73
C GLU A 22 26.91 -6.46 -14.71
N ILE A 23 26.42 -6.89 -15.88
CA ILE A 23 25.80 -8.20 -16.08
C ILE A 23 26.45 -8.83 -17.30
N ASP A 24 27.17 -9.93 -17.12
CA ASP A 24 27.90 -10.60 -18.20
C ASP A 24 28.17 -12.08 -17.86
N ASP A 25 28.83 -12.81 -18.75
CA ASP A 25 29.33 -14.16 -18.51
C ASP A 25 30.17 -14.24 -17.21
N TYR A 26 29.89 -15.26 -16.39
CA TYR A 26 30.55 -15.44 -15.09
C TYR A 26 32.08 -15.53 -15.22
N SER A 27 32.57 -16.24 -16.25
CA SER A 27 34.01 -16.42 -16.47
C SER A 27 34.72 -15.08 -16.75
N MET A 28 34.06 -14.19 -17.50
CA MET A 28 34.55 -12.85 -17.81
C MET A 28 34.55 -11.96 -16.58
N LEU A 29 33.45 -11.95 -15.82
CA LEU A 29 33.36 -11.17 -14.58
C LEU A 29 34.34 -11.68 -13.51
N LYS A 30 34.55 -12.99 -13.38
CA LYS A 30 35.51 -13.54 -12.40
C LYS A 30 36.95 -13.16 -12.73
N LYS A 31 37.30 -13.07 -14.02
CA LYS A 31 38.62 -12.58 -14.46
C LYS A 31 38.79 -11.08 -14.20
N LYS A 32 37.75 -10.28 -14.46
CA LYS A 32 37.76 -8.83 -14.27
C LYS A 32 37.74 -8.43 -12.78
N TYR A 33 37.01 -9.17 -11.96
CA TYR A 33 36.83 -8.95 -10.53
C TYR A 33 37.27 -10.17 -9.70
N PRO A 34 38.57 -10.52 -9.68
CA PRO A 34 39.05 -11.76 -9.06
C PRO A 34 38.79 -11.82 -7.55
N LYS A 35 38.78 -10.64 -6.89
CA LYS A 35 38.56 -10.48 -5.44
C LYS A 35 37.08 -10.40 -5.03
N ALA A 36 36.14 -10.39 -5.98
CA ALA A 36 34.71 -10.35 -5.65
C ALA A 36 34.27 -11.63 -4.93
N ILE A 37 33.42 -11.47 -3.92
CA ILE A 37 32.76 -12.58 -3.24
C ILE A 37 31.74 -13.19 -4.19
N VAL A 38 31.82 -14.50 -4.40
CA VAL A 38 30.87 -15.22 -5.24
C VAL A 38 29.74 -15.78 -4.36
N LYS A 39 28.49 -15.55 -4.76
CA LYS A 39 27.29 -16.12 -4.15
C LYS A 39 26.58 -16.98 -5.19
N GLY A 40 26.20 -18.20 -4.80
CA GLY A 40 25.65 -19.22 -5.72
C GLY A 40 26.71 -20.17 -6.26
N ASP A 41 26.25 -21.24 -6.90
CA ASP A 41 27.09 -22.30 -7.49
C ASP A 41 26.78 -22.54 -8.99
N GLY A 42 25.98 -21.65 -9.59
CA GLY A 42 25.57 -21.73 -10.99
C GLY A 42 24.34 -22.59 -11.25
N LYS A 43 23.74 -23.20 -10.22
CA LYS A 43 22.47 -23.95 -10.35
C LYS A 43 21.23 -23.10 -10.06
N GLN A 44 21.42 -21.85 -9.62
CA GLN A 44 20.34 -20.93 -9.28
C GLN A 44 19.93 -20.08 -10.48
N LEU A 45 18.65 -19.71 -10.52
CA LEU A 45 18.16 -18.60 -11.33
C LEU A 45 18.35 -17.29 -10.55
N VAL A 46 18.96 -16.30 -11.18
CA VAL A 46 18.97 -14.92 -10.69
C VAL A 46 17.94 -14.12 -11.48
N MET A 47 17.02 -13.47 -10.79
CA MET A 47 15.97 -12.64 -11.38
C MET A 47 15.78 -11.37 -10.56
N PRO A 48 15.17 -10.31 -11.15
CA PRO A 48 14.72 -9.17 -10.36
C PRO A 48 13.77 -9.62 -9.25
N GLY A 49 13.90 -9.01 -8.07
CA GLY A 49 12.94 -9.24 -6.99
C GLY A 49 11.55 -8.77 -7.41
N LEU A 50 10.53 -9.50 -6.98
CA LEU A 50 9.14 -9.16 -7.27
C LEU A 50 8.75 -7.87 -6.54
N ILE A 51 7.75 -7.17 -7.09
CA ILE A 51 7.13 -5.98 -6.51
C ILE A 51 5.67 -6.34 -6.19
N ASP A 52 5.31 -6.31 -4.92
CA ASP A 52 3.91 -6.31 -4.51
C ASP A 52 3.35 -4.91 -4.70
N GLY A 53 2.51 -4.74 -5.74
CA GLY A 53 1.92 -3.46 -6.08
C GLY A 53 0.77 -3.03 -5.16
N HIS A 54 0.27 -3.92 -4.28
CA HIS A 54 -0.83 -3.60 -3.38
C HIS A 54 -0.93 -4.57 -2.20
N SER A 55 -0.68 -4.05 -1.01
CA SER A 55 -0.86 -4.74 0.26
C SER A 55 -1.50 -3.82 1.28
N HIS A 56 -2.33 -4.37 2.17
CA HIS A 56 -2.76 -3.67 3.39
C HIS A 56 -1.77 -3.86 4.56
N GLY A 57 -0.62 -4.48 4.29
CA GLY A 57 0.45 -4.61 5.27
C GLY A 57 0.08 -5.49 6.47
N GLU A 58 -0.67 -6.56 6.23
CA GLU A 58 -1.11 -7.47 7.28
C GLU A 58 -0.07 -8.57 7.55
N GLY A 59 0.50 -8.56 8.76
CA GLY A 59 1.46 -9.58 9.19
C GLY A 59 0.80 -10.92 9.49
N LEU A 60 -0.43 -10.89 10.00
CA LEU A 60 -1.25 -12.08 10.26
C LEU A 60 -2.26 -12.29 9.13
N THR A 61 -2.61 -13.55 8.86
CA THR A 61 -3.76 -13.81 7.98
C THR A 61 -5.06 -13.38 8.68
N THR A 62 -6.10 -13.14 7.89
CA THR A 62 -7.44 -12.81 8.40
C THR A 62 -7.92 -13.81 9.46
N PHE A 63 -7.73 -15.09 9.19
CA PHE A 63 -8.07 -16.18 10.11
C PHE A 63 -7.23 -16.14 11.40
N GLN A 64 -5.92 -15.88 11.30
CA GLN A 64 -5.05 -15.72 12.48
C GLN A 64 -5.48 -14.53 13.35
N ARG A 65 -6.07 -13.50 12.75
CA ARG A 65 -6.65 -12.35 13.45
C ARG A 65 -8.02 -12.68 14.07
N GLY A 66 -8.60 -13.84 13.81
CA GLY A 66 -9.93 -14.22 14.29
C GLY A 66 -11.08 -13.68 13.43
N VAL A 67 -10.79 -13.24 12.19
CA VAL A 67 -11.79 -12.72 11.24
C VAL A 67 -12.03 -13.77 10.17
N SER A 68 -13.29 -14.14 9.95
CA SER A 68 -13.68 -15.09 8.91
C SER A 68 -13.62 -14.45 7.52
N TYR A 69 -13.47 -15.26 6.47
CA TYR A 69 -13.63 -14.79 5.10
C TYR A 69 -15.11 -14.60 4.77
N ASP A 70 -15.44 -13.48 4.13
CA ASP A 70 -16.78 -13.18 3.62
C ASP A 70 -16.65 -12.27 2.38
N PHE A 71 -17.78 -11.93 1.74
CA PHE A 71 -17.86 -10.87 0.75
C PHE A 71 -17.32 -9.56 1.34
N LEU A 72 -16.66 -8.76 0.51
CA LEU A 72 -15.92 -7.56 0.94
C LEU A 72 -16.75 -6.66 1.88
N GLU A 73 -18.00 -6.42 1.54
CA GLU A 73 -18.89 -5.53 2.27
C GLU A 73 -19.17 -6.01 3.69
N ASN A 74 -19.40 -7.31 3.87
CA ASN A 74 -19.56 -7.93 5.20
C ASN A 74 -18.22 -7.98 5.93
N TYR A 75 -17.18 -8.36 5.21
CA TYR A 75 -15.82 -8.48 5.72
C TYR A 75 -15.30 -7.17 6.32
N LEU A 76 -15.58 -6.03 5.68
CA LEU A 76 -15.20 -4.70 6.18
C LEU A 76 -15.85 -4.37 7.53
N MET A 77 -17.02 -4.93 7.85
CA MET A 77 -17.69 -4.75 9.15
C MET A 77 -17.06 -5.60 10.26
N ASP A 78 -16.50 -6.76 9.90
CA ASP A 78 -15.83 -7.65 10.84
C ASP A 78 -14.35 -7.32 11.02
N TRP A 79 -13.73 -6.66 10.04
CA TRP A 79 -12.31 -6.28 10.06
C TRP A 79 -11.83 -5.63 11.37
N PRO A 80 -12.56 -4.65 11.97
CA PRO A 80 -12.12 -4.00 13.20
C PRO A 80 -12.11 -4.93 14.42
N LYS A 81 -12.77 -6.09 14.35
CA LYS A 81 -12.84 -7.06 15.47
C LYS A 81 -11.58 -7.94 15.56
N GLY A 82 -10.76 -7.96 14.51
CA GLY A 82 -9.58 -8.81 14.46
C GLY A 82 -8.47 -8.36 15.41
N ILE A 83 -7.65 -9.31 15.86
CA ILE A 83 -6.43 -9.02 16.60
C ILE A 83 -5.54 -8.09 15.78
N VAL A 84 -5.00 -7.06 16.43
CA VAL A 84 -4.07 -6.09 15.85
C VAL A 84 -2.73 -6.23 16.57
N LEU A 85 -1.67 -6.47 15.79
CA LEU A 85 -0.31 -6.48 16.30
C LEU A 85 0.21 -5.04 16.46
N GLU A 86 1.19 -4.85 17.34
CA GLU A 86 1.92 -3.59 17.42
C GLU A 86 2.51 -3.23 16.04
N PRO A 87 2.43 -1.97 15.57
CA PRO A 87 2.71 -1.60 14.19
C PRO A 87 4.10 -1.98 13.67
N GLU A 88 5.14 -1.82 14.49
CA GLU A 88 6.50 -2.19 14.12
C GLU A 88 6.64 -3.72 14.00
N LEU A 89 6.12 -4.46 14.98
CA LEU A 89 6.11 -5.93 14.95
C LEU A 89 5.36 -6.47 13.73
N ASN A 90 4.19 -5.89 13.42
CA ASN A 90 3.39 -6.24 12.26
C ASN A 90 4.19 -6.03 10.96
N ALA A 91 4.81 -4.86 10.80
CA ALA A 91 5.59 -4.53 9.61
C ALA A 91 6.82 -5.44 9.43
N ILE A 92 7.51 -5.80 10.52
CA ILE A 92 8.61 -6.79 10.48
C ILE A 92 8.11 -8.13 9.94
N MET A 93 6.98 -8.61 10.46
CA MET A 93 6.39 -9.88 10.05
C MET A 93 5.98 -9.88 8.56
N VAL A 94 5.37 -8.79 8.09
CA VAL A 94 5.04 -8.57 6.68
C VAL A 94 6.30 -8.65 5.82
N ALA A 95 7.35 -7.88 6.17
CA ALA A 95 8.58 -7.81 5.39
C ALA A 95 9.28 -9.14 5.25
N ILE A 96 9.42 -9.89 6.34
CA ILE A 96 10.07 -11.21 6.33
C ILE A 96 9.32 -12.15 5.40
N ARG A 97 7.98 -12.18 5.49
CA ARG A 97 7.14 -13.03 4.62
C ARG A 97 7.26 -12.65 3.15
N HIS A 98 7.30 -11.36 2.82
CA HIS A 98 7.46 -10.90 1.44
C HIS A 98 8.83 -11.31 0.88
N LEU A 99 9.91 -11.06 1.62
CA LEU A 99 11.27 -11.43 1.19
C LEU A 99 11.43 -12.94 1.00
N GLN A 100 10.84 -13.76 1.88
CA GLN A 100 10.84 -15.22 1.75
C GLN A 100 10.15 -15.72 0.48
N ASN A 101 9.19 -14.95 -0.05
CA ASN A 101 8.49 -15.25 -1.31
C ASN A 101 9.11 -14.54 -2.52
N GLY A 102 10.30 -13.94 -2.37
CA GLY A 102 11.01 -13.27 -3.47
C GLY A 102 10.54 -11.85 -3.76
N CYS A 103 9.64 -11.28 -2.94
CA CYS A 103 9.19 -9.91 -3.06
C CYS A 103 10.12 -8.95 -2.31
N THR A 104 10.73 -8.02 -3.04
CA THR A 104 11.75 -7.09 -2.50
C THR A 104 11.27 -5.66 -2.33
N THR A 105 10.08 -5.35 -2.86
CA THR A 105 9.39 -4.07 -2.69
C THR A 105 7.90 -4.34 -2.48
N LEU A 106 7.28 -3.69 -1.50
CA LEU A 106 5.81 -3.69 -1.36
C LEU A 106 5.23 -2.29 -1.44
N HIS A 107 3.95 -2.20 -1.80
CA HIS A 107 3.13 -1.04 -1.53
C HIS A 107 2.22 -1.34 -0.32
N HIS A 108 2.39 -0.60 0.77
CA HIS A 108 1.52 -0.62 1.93
C HIS A 108 0.48 0.51 1.81
N ASN A 109 -0.77 0.15 1.53
CA ASN A 109 -1.93 1.04 1.59
C ASN A 109 -2.64 0.90 2.95
N ASN A 110 -2.33 1.79 3.89
CA ASN A 110 -2.84 1.76 5.25
C ASN A 110 -4.29 2.24 5.27
N SER A 111 -5.23 1.31 5.18
CA SER A 111 -6.65 1.61 5.06
C SER A 111 -7.24 2.06 6.40
N GLY A 112 -7.75 3.29 6.44
CA GLY A 112 -8.34 3.88 7.63
C GLY A 112 -8.34 5.40 7.56
N ASN A 113 -9.20 6.03 8.34
CA ASN A 113 -9.29 7.49 8.41
C ASN A 113 -8.47 8.10 9.55
N GLU A 114 -7.80 7.26 10.35
CA GLU A 114 -6.90 7.71 11.41
C GLU A 114 -5.58 8.21 10.83
N LEU A 115 -5.23 9.45 11.16
CA LEU A 115 -4.05 10.15 10.64
C LEU A 115 -2.97 10.26 11.72
N ASP A 116 -2.41 9.13 12.15
CA ASP A 116 -1.39 9.08 13.20
C ASP A 116 0.04 8.97 12.63
N PRO A 117 0.85 10.04 12.64
CA PRO A 117 2.23 9.99 12.17
C PRO A 117 3.16 9.15 13.04
N GLU A 118 2.86 8.95 14.33
CA GLU A 118 3.67 8.11 15.23
C GLU A 118 3.49 6.63 14.87
N PHE A 119 2.24 6.19 14.68
CA PHE A 119 1.92 4.86 14.16
C PHE A 119 2.68 4.56 12.86
N VAL A 120 2.62 5.47 11.88
CA VAL A 120 3.30 5.30 10.60
C VAL A 120 4.82 5.25 10.78
N GLY A 121 5.36 6.05 11.71
CA GLY A 121 6.78 6.00 12.07
C GLY A 121 7.24 4.63 12.58
N LYS A 122 6.46 3.99 13.46
CA LYS A 122 6.74 2.64 13.98
C LYS A 122 6.67 1.58 12.87
N LEU A 123 5.64 1.65 12.04
CA LEU A 123 5.46 0.78 10.88
C LEU A 123 6.64 0.89 9.89
N LEU A 124 7.04 2.10 9.49
CA LEU A 124 8.17 2.31 8.59
C LEU A 124 9.52 1.93 9.21
N SER A 125 9.66 2.07 10.54
CA SER A 125 10.82 1.55 11.29
C SER A 125 10.93 0.02 11.17
N GLY A 126 9.80 -0.70 11.28
CA GLY A 126 9.76 -2.15 11.11
C GLY A 126 10.22 -2.61 9.73
N TYR A 127 9.73 -1.96 8.66
CA TYR A 127 10.22 -2.24 7.30
C TYR A 127 11.71 -1.94 7.13
N LYS A 128 12.19 -0.82 7.69
CA LYS A 128 13.60 -0.46 7.66
C LYS A 128 14.49 -1.47 8.38
N LYS A 129 14.06 -2.00 9.53
CA LYS A 129 14.80 -3.01 10.31
C LYS A 129 15.04 -4.29 9.51
N VAL A 130 14.07 -4.70 8.69
CA VAL A 130 14.18 -5.91 7.84
C VAL A 130 14.88 -5.62 6.51
N GLY A 131 14.81 -4.38 6.01
CA GLY A 131 15.47 -3.95 4.78
C GLY A 131 14.65 -4.16 3.50
N ILE A 132 13.32 -4.30 3.62
CA ILE A 132 12.44 -4.31 2.45
C ILE A 132 12.18 -2.87 1.97
N ARG A 133 12.06 -2.66 0.66
CA ARG A 133 11.61 -1.37 0.12
C ARG A 133 10.10 -1.23 0.21
N VAL A 134 9.62 -0.02 0.43
CA VAL A 134 8.19 0.24 0.62
C VAL A 134 7.73 1.50 -0.11
N ALA A 135 6.63 1.42 -0.83
CA ALA A 135 5.77 2.57 -1.08
C ALA A 135 4.67 2.58 -0.02
N TYR A 136 4.43 3.71 0.65
CA TYR A 136 3.42 3.85 1.68
C TYR A 136 2.37 4.87 1.25
N SER A 137 1.10 4.56 1.49
CA SER A 137 0.00 5.52 1.38
C SER A 137 -0.93 5.41 2.58
N SER A 138 -1.43 6.56 3.05
CA SER A 138 -2.55 6.62 3.99
C SER A 138 -3.84 6.54 3.18
N GLY A 139 -4.49 5.37 3.25
CA GLY A 139 -5.69 4.99 2.51
C GLY A 139 -6.96 5.56 3.13
N VAL A 140 -7.31 6.80 2.79
CA VAL A 140 -8.39 7.56 3.45
C VAL A 140 -9.65 7.73 2.60
N ARG A 141 -10.75 8.12 3.26
CA ARG A 141 -12.05 8.43 2.64
C ARG A 141 -12.60 9.75 3.19
N ASP A 142 -13.00 10.70 2.34
CA ASP A 142 -13.71 11.90 2.80
C ASP A 142 -15.23 11.82 2.57
N LEU A 143 -15.68 10.72 1.96
CA LEU A 143 -17.07 10.38 1.69
C LEU A 143 -17.29 8.90 2.01
N ASN A 144 -18.52 8.48 2.31
CA ASN A 144 -18.90 7.06 2.36
C ASN A 144 -17.89 6.22 3.17
N ILE A 145 -17.74 6.61 4.43
CA ILE A 145 -16.76 6.06 5.37
C ILE A 145 -17.22 4.68 5.86
N LEU A 146 -18.53 4.48 6.04
CA LEU A 146 -19.10 3.27 6.61
C LEU A 146 -19.64 2.31 5.54
N THR A 147 -20.33 2.84 4.54
CA THR A 147 -21.06 2.10 3.50
C THR A 147 -20.92 2.79 2.14
N TYR A 148 -21.52 2.24 1.07
CA TYR A 148 -21.49 2.86 -0.26
C TYR A 148 -22.31 4.15 -0.38
N ASP A 149 -23.40 4.31 0.38
CA ASP A 149 -24.14 5.57 0.46
C ASP A 149 -24.53 5.84 1.92
N ASP A 150 -23.62 6.51 2.62
CA ASP A 150 -23.77 6.77 4.05
C ASP A 150 -25.01 7.62 4.35
N VAL A 151 -25.38 8.54 3.46
CA VAL A 151 -26.51 9.44 3.69
C VAL A 151 -27.84 8.69 3.58
N GLU A 152 -28.00 7.83 2.57
CA GLU A 152 -29.19 6.98 2.48
C GLU A 152 -29.24 5.94 3.60
N PHE A 153 -28.09 5.34 3.95
CA PHE A 153 -27.98 4.43 5.08
C PHE A 153 -28.38 5.09 6.40
N TYR A 154 -27.93 6.33 6.64
CA TYR A 154 -28.29 7.09 7.83
C TYR A 154 -29.81 7.26 8.00
N LYS A 155 -30.55 7.50 6.91
CA LYS A 155 -32.00 7.75 6.97
C LYS A 155 -32.81 6.54 7.43
N ILE A 156 -32.35 5.32 7.15
CA ILE A 156 -33.06 4.09 7.49
C ILE A 156 -32.74 3.56 8.89
N LEU A 157 -31.76 4.16 9.58
CA LEU A 157 -31.35 3.72 10.91
C LEU A 157 -32.32 4.16 12.00
N PRO A 158 -32.47 3.35 13.07
CA PRO A 158 -33.09 3.79 14.32
C PRO A 158 -32.41 5.04 14.88
N THR A 159 -33.18 5.89 15.56
CA THR A 159 -32.72 7.19 16.08
C THR A 159 -31.46 7.09 16.95
N GLU A 160 -31.32 6.05 17.77
CA GLU A 160 -30.13 5.87 18.61
C GLU A 160 -28.86 5.59 17.78
N LEU A 161 -28.98 4.82 16.70
CA LEU A 161 -27.86 4.57 15.79
C LEU A 161 -27.54 5.80 14.93
N GLN A 162 -28.56 6.57 14.54
CA GLN A 162 -28.35 7.87 13.88
C GLN A 162 -27.49 8.79 14.75
N LYS A 163 -27.81 8.94 16.04
CA LYS A 163 -27.00 9.76 16.97
C LYS A 163 -25.54 9.29 17.01
N LEU A 164 -25.31 7.98 17.05
CA LEU A 164 -23.97 7.39 17.12
C LEU A 164 -23.12 7.71 15.89
N ILE A 165 -23.67 7.56 14.67
CA ILE A 165 -22.88 7.67 13.44
C ILE A 165 -22.92 9.04 12.78
N LYS A 166 -23.83 9.93 13.20
CA LYS A 166 -23.95 11.29 12.65
C LYS A 166 -22.60 12.04 12.59
N PRO A 167 -21.74 12.00 13.64
CA PRO A 167 -20.45 12.69 13.59
C PRO A 167 -19.47 12.10 12.57
N ILE A 168 -19.61 10.82 12.23
CA ILE A 168 -18.76 10.13 11.25
C ILE A 168 -19.19 10.53 9.84
N ILE A 169 -20.50 10.42 9.53
CA ILE A 169 -21.04 10.65 8.19
C ILE A 169 -21.04 12.13 7.81
N PHE A 170 -21.44 12.99 8.75
CA PHE A 170 -21.55 14.44 8.53
C PHE A 170 -20.37 15.19 9.15
N ASN A 171 -19.18 14.60 9.08
CA ASN A 171 -17.95 15.22 9.53
C ASN A 171 -17.61 16.48 8.71
N ASN A 172 -16.67 17.28 9.21
CA ASN A 172 -16.16 18.43 8.47
C ASN A 172 -15.13 17.97 7.42
N LYS A 173 -15.62 17.68 6.21
CA LYS A 173 -14.80 17.20 5.08
C LYS A 173 -13.66 18.14 4.69
N ILE A 174 -13.87 19.45 4.83
CA ILE A 174 -12.84 20.46 4.53
C ILE A 174 -11.70 20.33 5.53
N ALA A 175 -12.03 20.32 6.83
CA ALA A 175 -11.03 20.16 7.89
C ALA A 175 -10.28 18.82 7.76
N PHE A 176 -10.99 17.72 7.49
CA PHE A 176 -10.37 16.42 7.26
C PHE A 176 -9.43 16.41 6.05
N THR A 177 -9.84 17.02 4.94
CA THR A 177 -8.98 17.13 3.74
C THR A 177 -7.71 17.92 4.06
N GLU A 178 -7.81 19.03 4.79
CA GLU A 178 -6.64 19.81 5.21
C GLU A 178 -5.71 19.02 6.12
N GLU A 179 -6.27 18.26 7.06
CA GLU A 179 -5.52 17.38 7.95
C GLU A 179 -4.80 16.27 7.17
N TYR A 180 -5.45 15.63 6.21
CA TYR A 180 -4.85 14.64 5.33
C TYR A 180 -3.63 15.21 4.57
N PHE A 181 -3.75 16.41 4.00
CA PHE A 181 -2.61 17.02 3.29
C PHE A 181 -1.47 17.40 4.23
N LYS A 182 -1.76 17.91 5.44
CA LYS A 182 -0.73 18.16 6.47
C LYS A 182 -0.03 16.88 6.88
N HIS A 183 -0.79 15.80 7.09
CA HIS A 183 -0.25 14.48 7.41
C HIS A 183 0.63 13.94 6.26
N PHE A 184 0.15 14.03 5.02
CA PHE A 184 0.92 13.62 3.84
C PHE A 184 2.23 14.40 3.72
N GLU A 185 2.20 15.74 3.84
CA GLU A 185 3.38 16.60 3.75
C GLU A 185 4.40 16.23 4.83
N TYR A 186 3.94 16.07 6.08
CA TYR A 186 4.79 15.62 7.18
C TYR A 186 5.47 14.27 6.87
N LEU A 187 4.71 13.27 6.42
CA LEU A 187 5.26 11.96 6.12
C LEU A 187 6.23 12.03 4.93
N TYR A 188 5.86 12.77 3.89
CA TYR A 188 6.66 12.94 2.70
C TYR A 188 8.01 13.56 3.04
N ASP A 189 8.02 14.70 3.75
CA ASP A 189 9.26 15.39 4.12
C ASP A 189 10.15 14.56 5.04
N LYS A 190 9.54 13.77 5.95
CA LYS A 190 10.29 13.01 6.96
C LYS A 190 10.79 11.66 6.48
N TYR A 191 10.02 10.96 5.66
CA TYR A 191 10.24 9.53 5.38
C TYR A 191 10.48 9.20 3.91
N ASN A 192 10.22 10.12 2.97
CA ASN A 192 10.40 9.84 1.54
C ASN A 192 11.91 9.86 1.16
N ASP A 193 12.42 8.72 0.69
CA ASP A 193 13.78 8.53 0.20
C ASP A 193 13.83 7.47 -0.91
N ASP A 194 15.00 6.94 -1.25
CA ASP A 194 15.16 5.95 -2.33
C ASP A 194 14.56 4.56 -2.01
N ASN A 195 14.49 4.18 -0.75
CA ASN A 195 13.96 2.89 -0.29
C ASN A 195 12.51 2.98 0.21
N ARG A 196 12.04 4.19 0.50
CA ARG A 196 10.73 4.49 1.07
C ARG A 196 10.06 5.60 0.28
N LYS A 197 9.00 5.30 -0.46
CA LYS A 197 8.23 6.32 -1.19
C LYS A 197 6.94 6.62 -0.47
N ILE A 198 6.61 7.90 -0.29
CA ILE A 198 5.32 8.33 0.25
C ILE A 198 4.44 8.76 -0.93
N ILE A 199 3.31 8.09 -1.12
CA ILE A 199 2.40 8.30 -2.26
C ILE A 199 0.97 8.59 -1.78
N PHE A 200 0.13 9.13 -2.66
CA PHE A 200 -1.25 9.46 -2.28
C PHE A 200 -2.15 8.22 -2.29
N GLY A 201 -3.08 8.14 -1.33
CA GLY A 201 -4.01 7.03 -1.18
C GLY A 201 -5.46 7.46 -0.90
N PRO A 202 -6.17 8.12 -1.84
CA PRO A 202 -7.63 8.07 -1.78
C PRO A 202 -8.06 6.59 -1.86
N LEU A 203 -8.67 6.06 -0.81
CA LEU A 203 -8.77 4.60 -0.61
C LEU A 203 -9.56 3.94 -1.73
N TRP A 204 -10.73 4.49 -2.06
CA TRP A 204 -11.64 3.95 -3.05
C TRP A 204 -12.47 5.05 -3.70
N VAL A 205 -12.93 4.82 -4.93
CA VAL A 205 -13.63 5.85 -5.72
C VAL A 205 -14.95 6.28 -5.08
N GLN A 206 -15.75 5.34 -4.57
CA GLN A 206 -17.03 5.60 -3.90
C GLN A 206 -16.91 6.41 -2.61
N GLY A 207 -15.76 6.40 -1.94
CA GLY A 207 -15.55 7.14 -0.70
C GLY A 207 -14.61 8.34 -0.83
N SER A 208 -14.48 8.82 -2.06
CA SER A 208 -13.76 10.04 -2.35
C SER A 208 -14.70 11.01 -3.06
N SER A 209 -14.83 12.22 -2.54
CA SER A 209 -15.49 13.31 -3.26
C SER A 209 -14.69 13.71 -4.51
N ASN A 210 -15.37 14.29 -5.49
CA ASN A 210 -14.70 14.81 -6.69
C ASN A 210 -13.68 15.89 -6.32
N GLU A 211 -14.05 16.75 -5.36
CA GLU A 211 -13.21 17.84 -4.86
C GLU A 211 -11.93 17.29 -4.21
N PHE A 212 -12.04 16.21 -3.42
CA PHE A 212 -10.89 15.56 -2.80
C PHE A 212 -9.97 14.94 -3.86
N LEU A 213 -10.51 14.18 -4.82
CA LEU A 213 -9.72 13.57 -5.90
C LEU A 213 -9.00 14.62 -6.75
N GLN A 214 -9.66 15.72 -7.09
CA GLN A 214 -9.06 16.82 -7.85
C GLN A 214 -7.93 17.49 -7.07
N LYS A 215 -8.09 17.72 -5.75
CA LYS A 215 -7.04 18.26 -4.89
C LYS A 215 -5.84 17.31 -4.80
N VAL A 216 -6.08 16.00 -4.62
CA VAL A 216 -5.02 14.99 -4.61
C VAL A 216 -4.24 15.02 -5.92
N LYS A 217 -4.94 15.01 -7.07
CA LYS A 217 -4.30 15.09 -8.38
C LYS A 217 -3.48 16.36 -8.56
N SER A 218 -4.03 17.51 -8.19
CA SER A 218 -3.33 18.79 -8.29
C SER A 218 -2.06 18.81 -7.44
N LYS A 219 -2.12 18.28 -6.21
CA LYS A 219 -0.96 18.20 -5.32
C LYS A 219 0.10 17.22 -5.85
N ALA A 220 -0.33 16.05 -6.33
CA ALA A 220 0.56 15.07 -6.96
C ALA A 220 1.34 15.65 -8.14
N ASP A 221 0.67 16.43 -9.00
CA ASP A 221 1.32 17.10 -10.13
C ASP A 221 2.35 18.13 -9.67
N LYS A 222 2.00 18.97 -8.69
CA LYS A 222 2.90 20.00 -8.14
C LYS A 222 4.16 19.41 -7.50
N LEU A 223 4.06 18.20 -6.97
CA LEU A 223 5.18 17.47 -6.34
C LEU A 223 5.97 16.60 -7.34
N GLY A 224 5.82 16.82 -8.64
CA GLY A 224 6.59 16.09 -9.65
C GLY A 224 5.94 14.77 -10.08
N LYS A 225 4.61 14.74 -10.14
CA LYS A 225 3.80 13.56 -10.55
C LYS A 225 3.94 12.38 -9.60
N ILE A 226 3.78 12.65 -8.29
CA ILE A 226 3.75 11.59 -7.27
C ILE A 226 2.64 10.57 -7.62
N PRO A 227 2.90 9.26 -7.50
CA PRO A 227 1.88 8.24 -7.74
C PRO A 227 0.65 8.40 -6.85
N ILE A 228 -0.49 7.95 -7.36
CA ILE A 228 -1.76 7.90 -6.63
C ILE A 228 -2.25 6.46 -6.74
N HIS A 229 -2.55 5.84 -5.60
CA HIS A 229 -3.21 4.54 -5.54
C HIS A 229 -4.69 4.73 -5.16
N ILE A 230 -5.58 3.96 -5.78
CA ILE A 230 -7.02 3.96 -5.49
C ILE A 230 -7.64 2.62 -5.88
N HIS A 231 -8.53 2.09 -5.03
CA HIS A 231 -9.35 0.93 -5.38
C HIS A 231 -10.48 1.34 -6.34
N THR A 232 -10.68 0.54 -7.39
CA THR A 232 -11.77 0.73 -8.36
C THR A 232 -12.39 -0.61 -8.74
N LEU A 233 -13.73 -0.66 -8.83
CA LEU A 233 -14.51 -1.80 -9.36
C LEU A 233 -14.10 -3.19 -8.82
N GLN A 234 -13.89 -3.30 -7.51
CA GLN A 234 -13.47 -4.53 -6.83
C GLN A 234 -14.61 -5.55 -6.69
N THR A 235 -15.86 -5.08 -6.58
CA THR A 235 -17.04 -5.94 -6.39
C THR A 235 -18.18 -5.59 -7.36
N PRO A 236 -19.09 -6.54 -7.64
CA PRO A 236 -20.32 -6.24 -8.38
C PRO A 236 -21.17 -5.14 -7.73
N ILE A 237 -21.13 -5.01 -6.40
CA ILE A 237 -21.86 -3.99 -5.65
C ILE A 237 -21.27 -2.60 -5.94
N GLN A 238 -19.95 -2.47 -6.02
CA GLN A 238 -19.31 -1.20 -6.44
C GLN A 238 -19.72 -0.80 -7.86
N LYS A 239 -19.82 -1.78 -8.77
CA LYS A 239 -20.33 -1.52 -10.12
C LYS A 239 -21.80 -1.05 -10.09
N ALA A 240 -22.66 -1.72 -9.31
CA ALA A 240 -24.06 -1.34 -9.18
C ALA A 240 -24.21 0.08 -8.61
N PHE A 241 -23.45 0.41 -7.55
CA PHE A 241 -23.38 1.75 -7.00
C PHE A 241 -22.97 2.79 -8.05
N GLY A 242 -21.94 2.50 -8.85
CA GLY A 242 -21.50 3.38 -9.94
C GLY A 242 -22.61 3.68 -10.94
N LEU A 243 -23.30 2.63 -11.39
CA LEU A 243 -24.41 2.74 -12.34
C LEU A 243 -25.60 3.51 -11.76
N GLU A 244 -25.96 3.28 -10.51
CA GLU A 244 -27.09 3.94 -9.85
C GLU A 244 -26.78 5.42 -9.55
N LYS A 245 -25.60 5.70 -8.99
CA LYS A 245 -25.23 7.04 -8.53
C LYS A 245 -24.81 7.96 -9.66
N TYR A 246 -24.13 7.43 -10.67
CA TYR A 246 -23.48 8.22 -11.72
C TYR A 246 -23.95 7.87 -13.14
N GLY A 247 -24.79 6.84 -13.31
CA GLY A 247 -25.25 6.39 -14.62
C GLY A 247 -24.15 5.76 -15.48
N LYS A 248 -23.04 5.29 -14.86
CA LYS A 248 -21.83 4.82 -15.55
C LYS A 248 -21.23 3.59 -14.90
#